data_AF-A0A941XVB4-F1
#
_entry.id   AF-A0A941XVB4-F1
#
_cell.length_a   1.000
_cell.length_b   1.000
_cell.length_c   1.000
_cell.angle_alpha   90.00
_cell.angle_beta   90.00
_cell.angle_gamma   90.00
#
_symmetry.space_group_name_H-M   'P 1'
#
loop_
_entity.id
_entity.type
_entity.pdbx_description
1 polymer ?
#
loop_
_entity_poly.entity_id
_entity_poly.type
_entity_poly.pdbx_seq_one_letter_code
_entity_poly.pdbx_strand_id
1 'polypeptide(L)'
;MNTDLKTCAEHTANRLASLDFSLLWPGFHPFRFALYDHASVYFDGETFARTDTFLGNTSINFRGEQIAIWELSEQLDPDVLSAKIVHEMFHAFQQECGEKRFANEFEAIQKYQTCPELLALRHEENELLSRLLSRHDACCFGRLLSLCRYRMEHFPFEYGYESRIEAIEGAAQFVELSALRMLDAQKYEQACARLQDRLSKLDALLPVRISCYDSGAAMLQICAQSHHSLQLSIGDTELIFYQGLIDAAKPLSMVPETTPEILAFYEADQAKLRQLVENARSHPESRLSATGTLVGFNVYSARRFEDYIYTEYFFAYQADQPTVLNGDFLFRLGEGGSITELYRLAGR
;
A
#
# COMPACT_ATOMS: atom_id res chain seq x y z
N MET A 1 13.13 -0.80 24.39
CA MET A 1 13.53 -2.15 24.85
C MET A 1 14.50 -2.69 23.82
N ASN A 2 15.56 -3.39 24.22
CA ASN A 2 16.48 -4.00 23.26
C ASN A 2 15.84 -5.32 22.81
N THR A 3 15.20 -5.33 21.64
CA THR A 3 14.56 -6.53 21.09
C THR A 3 15.65 -7.50 20.66
N ASP A 4 15.63 -8.73 21.16
CA ASP A 4 16.59 -9.75 20.74
C ASP A 4 16.24 -10.23 19.33
N LEU A 5 16.85 -9.60 18.32
CA LEU A 5 16.66 -9.89 16.90
C LEU A 5 16.83 -11.38 16.59
N LYS A 6 17.81 -12.04 17.23
CA LYS A 6 18.07 -13.46 17.03
C LYS A 6 16.91 -14.31 17.51
N THR A 7 16.49 -14.15 18.76
CA THR A 7 15.37 -14.92 19.31
C THR A 7 14.09 -14.68 18.52
N CYS A 8 13.81 -13.44 18.10
CA CYS A 8 12.68 -13.12 17.23
C CYS A 8 12.78 -13.86 15.90
N ALA A 9 13.93 -13.81 15.23
CA ALA A 9 14.14 -14.47 13.94
C ALA A 9 14.00 -15.99 14.03
N GLU A 10 14.52 -16.62 15.09
CA GLU A 10 14.37 -18.07 15.32
C GLU A 10 12.89 -18.46 15.51
N HIS A 11 12.14 -17.68 16.30
CA HIS A 11 10.70 -17.90 16.48
C HIS A 11 9.89 -17.70 15.19
N THR A 12 10.26 -16.70 14.40
CA THR A 12 9.65 -16.42 13.09
C THR A 12 9.95 -17.54 12.10
N ALA A 13 11.21 -17.99 12.00
CA ALA A 13 11.62 -19.07 11.11
C ALA A 13 10.87 -20.38 11.41
N ASN A 14 10.70 -20.72 12.69
CA ASN A 14 9.94 -21.91 13.10
C ASN A 14 8.48 -21.87 12.65
N ARG A 15 7.84 -20.71 12.69
CA ARG A 15 6.45 -20.51 12.23
C ARG A 15 6.36 -20.58 10.71
N LEU A 16 7.27 -19.92 10.00
CA LEU A 16 7.34 -19.97 8.54
C LEU A 16 7.53 -21.42 8.05
N ALA A 17 8.34 -22.21 8.74
CA ALA A 17 8.53 -23.63 8.44
C ALA A 17 7.26 -24.51 8.61
N SER A 18 6.26 -24.02 9.36
CA SER A 18 4.97 -24.71 9.52
C SER A 18 3.93 -24.35 8.46
N LEU A 19 4.20 -23.34 7.63
CA LEU A 19 3.29 -22.89 6.58
C LEU A 19 3.46 -23.70 5.30
N ASP A 20 2.34 -24.00 4.66
CA ASP A 20 2.30 -24.47 3.28
C ASP A 20 2.07 -23.27 2.35
N PHE A 21 3.15 -22.76 1.76
CA PHE A 21 3.12 -21.60 0.86
C PHE A 21 2.30 -21.85 -0.42
N SER A 22 2.17 -23.12 -0.85
CA SER A 22 1.37 -23.46 -2.02
C SER A 22 -0.13 -23.24 -1.83
N LEU A 23 -0.59 -23.21 -0.57
CA LEU A 23 -1.97 -22.88 -0.21
C LEU A 23 -2.21 -21.37 -0.09
N LEU A 24 -1.14 -20.56 -0.01
CA LEU A 24 -1.24 -19.10 0.08
C LEU A 24 -1.41 -18.47 -1.29
N TRP A 25 -0.60 -18.92 -2.27
CA TRP A 25 -0.69 -18.45 -3.66
C TRP A 25 -0.04 -19.47 -4.62
N PRO A 26 -0.60 -19.69 -5.83
CA PRO A 26 -0.02 -20.62 -6.80
C PRO A 26 1.45 -20.32 -7.14
N GLY A 27 2.33 -21.30 -6.91
CA GLY A 27 3.77 -21.18 -7.21
C GLY A 27 4.59 -20.41 -6.18
N PHE A 28 3.94 -19.83 -5.16
CA PHE A 28 4.65 -19.10 -4.11
C PHE A 28 5.44 -20.06 -3.22
N HIS A 29 6.66 -19.65 -2.88
CA HIS A 29 7.59 -20.41 -2.06
C HIS A 29 8.26 -19.47 -1.03
N PRO A 30 8.79 -20.01 0.08
CA PRO A 30 9.43 -19.18 1.09
C PRO A 30 10.72 -18.54 0.58
N PHE A 31 10.92 -17.26 0.89
CA PHE A 31 12.17 -16.54 0.69
C PHE A 31 12.97 -16.50 2.00
N ARG A 32 14.24 -16.12 1.95
CA ARG A 32 14.98 -15.79 3.18
C ARG A 32 14.53 -14.44 3.72
N PHE A 33 14.77 -14.20 5.00
CA PHE A 33 14.41 -12.92 5.62
C PHE A 33 15.48 -12.45 6.61
N ALA A 34 15.53 -11.13 6.81
CA ALA A 34 16.32 -10.49 7.86
C ALA A 34 15.41 -9.66 8.78
N LEU A 35 15.72 -9.66 10.08
CA LEU A 35 15.14 -8.73 11.02
C LEU A 35 16.19 -7.70 11.41
N TYR A 36 15.79 -6.44 11.54
CA TYR A 36 16.72 -5.39 11.90
C TYR A 36 16.10 -4.36 12.83
N ASP A 37 16.94 -3.55 13.47
CA ASP A 37 16.52 -2.41 14.29
C ASP A 37 17.30 -1.15 13.88
N HIS A 38 17.28 -0.11 14.72
CA HIS A 38 17.99 1.13 14.46
C HIS A 38 19.53 0.98 14.33
N ALA A 39 20.13 -0.11 14.80
CA ALA A 39 21.58 -0.28 14.87
C ALA A 39 22.09 -1.58 14.22
N SER A 40 21.33 -2.67 14.28
CA SER A 40 21.79 -4.02 13.95
C SER A 40 20.84 -4.74 13.01
N VAL A 41 21.38 -5.69 12.26
CA VAL A 41 20.65 -6.62 11.38
C VAL A 41 21.00 -8.04 11.81
N TYR A 42 19.99 -8.90 11.91
CA TYR A 42 20.15 -10.34 12.04
C TYR A 42 19.71 -11.03 10.76
N PHE A 43 20.65 -11.76 10.14
CA PHE A 43 20.42 -12.53 8.92
C PHE A 43 21.30 -13.77 8.92
N ASP A 44 20.72 -14.93 8.64
CA ASP A 44 21.45 -16.19 8.47
C ASP A 44 22.35 -16.62 9.64
N GLY A 45 21.92 -16.38 10.87
CA GLY A 45 22.71 -16.72 12.07
C GLY A 45 23.79 -15.69 12.43
N GLU A 46 23.97 -14.64 11.62
CA GLU A 46 24.92 -13.57 11.84
C GLU A 46 24.22 -12.28 12.30
N THR A 47 24.91 -11.50 13.13
CA THR A 47 24.52 -10.13 13.49
C THR A 47 25.59 -9.16 13.01
N PHE A 48 25.18 -8.12 12.30
CA PHE A 48 26.07 -7.07 11.81
C PHE A 48 25.40 -5.70 11.90
N ALA A 49 26.21 -4.64 11.77
CA ALA A 49 25.71 -3.26 11.82
C ALA A 49 24.78 -2.98 10.64
N ARG A 50 23.68 -2.28 10.91
CA ARG A 50 22.74 -1.83 9.88
C ARG A 50 23.46 -0.92 8.87
N THR A 51 23.18 -1.16 7.60
CA THR A 51 23.57 -0.30 6.48
C THR A 51 22.34 0.35 5.87
N ASP A 52 22.54 1.33 5.00
CA ASP A 52 21.44 2.02 4.27
C ASP A 52 20.64 1.08 3.36
N THR A 53 21.12 -0.14 3.13
CA THR A 53 20.40 -1.20 2.42
C THR A 53 19.17 -1.70 3.17
N PHE A 54 19.18 -1.63 4.51
CA PHE A 54 18.06 -2.07 5.36
C PHE A 54 17.23 -0.86 5.76
N LEU A 55 16.26 -0.52 4.92
CA LEU A 55 15.38 0.63 5.08
C LEU A 55 13.94 0.29 4.70
N GLY A 56 13.02 0.54 5.63
CA GLY A 56 11.61 0.17 5.49
C GLY A 56 11.36 -1.34 5.60
N ASN A 57 10.08 -1.71 5.56
CA ASN A 57 9.65 -3.10 5.45
C ASN A 57 9.37 -3.35 3.96
N THR A 58 10.13 -4.26 3.36
CA THR A 58 10.07 -4.55 1.93
C THR A 58 10.84 -5.83 1.60
N SER A 59 11.03 -6.13 0.32
CA SER A 59 12.04 -7.08 -0.15
C SER A 59 13.20 -6.38 -0.88
N ILE A 60 14.41 -6.88 -0.69
CA ILE A 60 15.64 -6.34 -1.27
C ILE A 60 16.50 -7.43 -1.91
N ASN A 61 17.33 -7.05 -2.88
CA ASN A 61 18.43 -7.90 -3.33
C ASN A 61 19.62 -7.72 -2.38
N PHE A 62 19.93 -8.75 -1.60
CA PHE A 62 21.03 -8.77 -0.66
C PHE A 62 21.96 -9.95 -0.95
N ARG A 63 23.25 -9.67 -1.19
CA ARG A 63 24.26 -10.69 -1.54
C ARG A 63 23.88 -11.55 -2.75
N GLY A 64 23.14 -10.99 -3.71
CA GLY A 64 22.75 -11.66 -4.96
C GLY A 64 21.46 -12.49 -4.86
N GLU A 65 20.74 -12.40 -3.74
CA GLU A 65 19.49 -13.12 -3.49
C GLU A 65 18.39 -12.13 -3.08
N GLN A 66 17.16 -12.39 -3.50
CA GLN A 66 16.01 -11.62 -3.03
C GLN A 66 15.59 -12.08 -1.64
N ILE A 67 15.52 -11.17 -0.68
CA ILE A 67 15.14 -11.46 0.71
C ILE A 67 14.07 -10.49 1.21
N ALA A 68 13.23 -10.94 2.15
CA ALA A 68 12.33 -10.09 2.92
C ALA A 68 13.09 -9.39 4.06
N ILE A 69 12.78 -8.13 4.35
CA ILE A 69 13.36 -7.41 5.49
C ILE A 69 12.27 -6.74 6.34
N TRP A 70 12.46 -6.74 7.65
CA TRP A 70 11.52 -6.13 8.59
C TRP A 70 12.22 -5.43 9.75
N GLU A 71 11.82 -4.18 10.00
CA GLU A 71 12.27 -3.39 11.15
C GLU A 71 11.46 -3.74 12.40
N LEU A 72 12.13 -4.23 13.44
CA LEU A 72 11.56 -4.42 14.77
C LEU A 72 11.67 -3.15 15.60
N SER A 73 10.85 -2.15 15.25
CA SER A 73 10.70 -0.92 16.04
C SER A 73 9.88 -1.14 17.33
N GLU A 74 9.01 -2.15 17.34
CA GLU A 74 8.18 -2.55 18.47
C GLU A 74 8.13 -4.08 18.63
N GLN A 75 7.72 -4.52 19.82
CA GLN A 75 7.52 -5.95 20.08
C GLN A 75 6.21 -6.40 19.44
N LEU A 76 6.31 -7.28 18.44
CA LEU A 76 5.17 -7.90 17.78
C LEU A 76 4.92 -9.30 18.31
N ASP A 77 3.65 -9.71 18.30
CA ASP A 77 3.28 -11.10 18.48
C ASP A 77 3.96 -11.96 17.39
N PRO A 78 4.57 -13.11 17.74
CA PRO A 78 5.33 -13.91 16.77
C PRO A 78 4.52 -14.39 15.56
N ASP A 79 3.23 -14.69 15.69
CA ASP A 79 2.39 -15.13 14.57
C ASP A 79 2.07 -13.95 13.65
N VAL A 80 1.83 -12.78 14.24
CA VAL A 80 1.64 -11.52 13.49
C VAL A 80 2.91 -11.12 12.76
N LEU A 81 4.08 -11.19 13.40
CA LEU A 81 5.37 -10.92 12.76
C LEU A 81 5.63 -11.91 11.61
N SER A 82 5.37 -13.21 11.81
CA SER A 82 5.52 -14.19 10.74
C SER A 82 4.61 -13.91 9.55
N ALA A 83 3.34 -13.57 9.78
CA ALA A 83 2.42 -13.18 8.70
C ALA A 83 2.92 -11.93 7.95
N LYS A 84 3.46 -10.95 8.67
CA LYS A 84 4.07 -9.74 8.09
C LYS A 84 5.33 -10.03 7.29
N ILE A 85 6.15 -10.96 7.72
CA ILE A 85 7.29 -11.42 6.91
C ILE A 85 6.81 -12.11 5.64
N VAL A 86 5.73 -12.91 5.69
CA VAL A 86 5.15 -13.52 4.50
C VAL A 86 4.67 -12.47 3.49
N HIS A 87 4.14 -11.33 3.95
CA HIS A 87 3.84 -10.17 3.09
C HIS A 87 5.06 -9.75 2.27
N GLU A 88 6.18 -9.53 2.95
CA GLU A 88 7.42 -9.08 2.30
C GLU A 88 8.04 -10.18 1.41
N MET A 89 7.91 -11.45 1.79
CA MET A 89 8.27 -12.57 0.92
C MET A 89 7.41 -12.62 -0.35
N PHE A 90 6.15 -12.19 -0.27
CA PHE A 90 5.28 -12.13 -1.44
C PHE A 90 5.71 -11.03 -2.41
N HIS A 91 6.23 -9.89 -1.92
CA HIS A 91 6.89 -8.91 -2.79
C HIS A 91 8.15 -9.47 -3.45
N ALA A 92 8.94 -10.28 -2.73
CA ALA A 92 10.08 -10.98 -3.33
C ALA A 92 9.63 -11.93 -4.46
N PHE A 93 8.53 -12.66 -4.26
CA PHE A 93 7.92 -13.51 -5.28
C PHE A 93 7.39 -12.74 -6.49
N GLN A 94 6.70 -11.61 -6.25
CA GLN A 94 6.26 -10.71 -7.32
C GLN A 94 7.45 -10.24 -8.17
N GLN A 95 8.56 -9.86 -7.54
CA GLN A 95 9.78 -9.45 -8.25
C GLN A 95 10.42 -10.60 -9.02
N GLU A 96 10.54 -11.78 -8.41
CA GLU A 96 11.09 -12.98 -9.06
C GLU A 96 10.29 -13.37 -10.32
N CYS A 97 8.97 -13.29 -10.24
CA CYS A 97 8.08 -13.55 -11.37
C CYS A 97 8.04 -12.41 -12.40
N GLY A 98 8.71 -11.28 -12.16
CA GLY A 98 8.70 -10.14 -13.06
C GLY A 98 7.33 -9.45 -13.17
N GLU A 99 6.64 -9.30 -12.03
CA GLU A 99 5.33 -8.65 -11.92
C GLU A 99 5.28 -7.29 -12.66
N LYS A 100 4.23 -7.06 -13.45
CA LYS A 100 4.07 -5.90 -14.36
C LYS A 100 3.04 -4.89 -13.88
N ARG A 101 2.34 -5.19 -12.79
CA ARG A 101 1.26 -4.34 -12.25
C ARG A 101 1.76 -3.25 -11.30
N PHE A 102 3.06 -3.09 -11.09
CA PHE A 102 3.58 -1.94 -10.32
C PHE A 102 3.11 -0.61 -10.92
N ALA A 103 2.58 0.27 -10.06
CA ALA A 103 2.11 1.58 -10.47
C ALA A 103 3.28 2.56 -10.68
N ASN A 104 3.13 3.48 -11.62
CA ASN A 104 4.05 4.60 -11.77
C ASN A 104 3.71 5.70 -10.76
N GLU A 105 4.30 5.64 -9.57
CA GLU A 105 3.99 6.55 -8.47
C GLU A 105 4.29 8.03 -8.80
N PHE A 106 5.32 8.29 -9.62
CA PHE A 106 5.67 9.64 -10.07
C PHE A 106 4.62 10.24 -11.00
N GLU A 107 4.04 9.41 -11.87
CA GLU A 107 2.93 9.82 -12.72
C GLU A 107 1.65 9.97 -11.90
N ALA A 108 1.37 9.02 -11.01
CA ALA A 108 0.17 8.99 -10.18
C ALA A 108 0.07 10.23 -9.30
N ILE A 109 1.13 10.61 -8.58
CA ILE A 109 1.10 11.78 -7.70
C ILE A 109 0.83 13.09 -8.47
N GLN A 110 1.16 13.12 -9.77
CA GLN A 110 0.88 14.27 -10.64
C GLN A 110 -0.50 14.20 -11.28
N LYS A 111 -0.98 13.03 -11.70
CA LYS A 111 -2.20 12.94 -12.51
C LYS A 111 -3.44 12.55 -11.75
N TYR A 112 -3.32 11.85 -10.61
CA TYR A 112 -4.46 11.36 -9.85
C TYR A 112 -5.26 12.53 -9.28
N GLN A 113 -6.56 12.58 -9.60
CA GLN A 113 -7.46 13.63 -9.12
C GLN A 113 -8.51 13.05 -8.18
N THR A 114 -8.51 13.53 -6.95
CA THR A 114 -9.60 13.26 -6.01
C THR A 114 -10.72 14.28 -6.21
N CYS A 115 -11.95 13.80 -6.38
CA CYS A 115 -13.16 14.63 -6.38
C CYS A 115 -14.26 13.99 -5.50
N PRO A 116 -15.28 14.76 -5.07
CA PRO A 116 -16.36 14.25 -4.25
C PRO A 116 -17.11 13.06 -4.86
N GLU A 117 -17.32 13.06 -6.18
CA GLU A 117 -18.01 11.98 -6.90
C GLU A 117 -17.23 10.66 -6.82
N LEU A 118 -15.91 10.73 -7.02
CA LEU A 118 -15.02 9.57 -6.89
C LEU A 118 -15.01 9.04 -5.45
N LEU A 119 -14.99 9.93 -4.46
CA LEU A 119 -15.04 9.56 -3.05
C LEU A 119 -16.37 8.89 -2.68
N ALA A 120 -17.49 9.37 -3.21
CA ALA A 120 -18.80 8.74 -2.98
C ALA A 120 -18.86 7.31 -3.56
N LEU A 121 -18.31 7.11 -4.77
CA LEU A 121 -18.20 5.78 -5.38
C LEU A 121 -17.33 4.84 -4.54
N ARG A 122 -16.12 5.28 -4.16
CA ARG A 122 -15.19 4.49 -3.35
C ARG A 122 -15.73 4.20 -1.95
N HIS A 123 -16.48 5.14 -1.37
CA HIS A 123 -17.14 4.93 -0.09
C HIS A 123 -18.19 3.82 -0.18
N GLU A 124 -19.04 3.82 -1.22
CA GLU A 124 -20.01 2.74 -1.39
C GLU A 124 -19.32 1.39 -1.70
N GLU A 125 -18.24 1.39 -2.48
CA GLU A 125 -17.42 0.19 -2.69
C GLU A 125 -16.88 -0.37 -1.36
N ASN A 126 -16.31 0.48 -0.51
CA ASN A 126 -15.79 0.09 0.79
C ASN A 126 -16.87 -0.44 1.75
N GLU A 127 -18.04 0.19 1.79
CA GLU A 127 -19.19 -0.29 2.58
C GLU A 127 -19.65 -1.68 2.10
N LEU A 128 -19.69 -1.89 0.78
CA LEU A 128 -20.03 -3.19 0.20
C LEU A 128 -18.97 -4.24 0.51
N LEU A 129 -17.67 -3.91 0.39
CA LEU A 129 -16.56 -4.79 0.75
C LEU A 129 -16.64 -5.19 2.24
N SER A 130 -16.82 -4.20 3.13
CA SER A 130 -16.99 -4.40 4.57
C SER A 130 -18.14 -5.36 4.87
N ARG A 131 -19.30 -5.17 4.24
CA ARG A 131 -20.46 -6.07 4.39
C ARG A 131 -20.19 -7.48 3.86
N LEU A 132 -19.58 -7.59 2.68
CA LEU A 132 -19.34 -8.85 1.99
C LEU A 132 -18.29 -9.72 2.71
N LEU A 133 -17.34 -9.13 3.43
CA LEU A 133 -16.40 -9.84 4.28
C LEU A 133 -17.06 -10.64 5.41
N SER A 134 -18.20 -10.16 5.93
CA SER A 134 -18.96 -10.88 6.97
C SER A 134 -19.89 -11.96 6.40
N ARG A 135 -20.44 -11.73 5.20
CA ARG A 135 -21.44 -12.62 4.60
C ARG A 135 -21.51 -12.40 3.09
N HIS A 136 -21.45 -13.49 2.34
CA HIS A 136 -21.72 -13.46 0.91
C HIS A 136 -23.15 -12.99 0.61
N ASP A 137 -23.28 -12.04 -0.31
CA ASP A 137 -24.55 -11.50 -0.80
C ASP A 137 -24.39 -11.18 -2.29
N ALA A 138 -24.99 -12.00 -3.15
CA ALA A 138 -24.81 -11.88 -4.60
C ALA A 138 -25.30 -10.55 -5.18
N CYS A 139 -26.29 -9.90 -4.55
CA CYS A 139 -26.77 -8.60 -4.98
C CYS A 139 -25.75 -7.51 -4.64
N CYS A 140 -25.21 -7.52 -3.42
CA CYS A 140 -24.15 -6.61 -3.01
C CYS A 140 -22.88 -6.81 -3.83
N PHE A 141 -22.51 -8.06 -4.12
CA PHE A 141 -21.34 -8.36 -4.95
C PHE A 141 -21.52 -7.88 -6.39
N GLY A 142 -22.70 -8.12 -6.99
CA GLY A 142 -23.02 -7.59 -8.31
C GLY A 142 -22.98 -6.06 -8.35
N ARG A 143 -23.49 -5.39 -7.30
CA ARG A 143 -23.43 -3.93 -7.15
C ARG A 143 -21.98 -3.43 -7.07
N LEU A 144 -21.13 -4.08 -6.26
CA LEU A 144 -19.71 -3.77 -6.14
C LEU A 144 -19.02 -3.86 -7.51
N LEU A 145 -19.19 -4.96 -8.25
CA LEU A 145 -18.60 -5.12 -9.57
C LEU A 145 -19.07 -4.06 -10.57
N SER A 146 -20.36 -3.69 -10.53
CA SER A 146 -20.89 -2.59 -11.35
C SER A 146 -20.28 -1.23 -10.99
N LEU A 147 -19.98 -0.97 -9.72
CA LEU A 147 -19.30 0.26 -9.28
C LEU A 147 -17.86 0.31 -9.80
N CYS A 148 -17.12 -0.81 -9.65
CA CYS A 148 -15.75 -0.90 -10.17
C CYS A 148 -15.71 -0.70 -11.68
N ARG A 149 -16.66 -1.32 -12.41
CA ARG A 149 -16.81 -1.13 -13.86
C ARG A 149 -17.10 0.32 -14.21
N TYR A 150 -18.01 0.97 -13.48
CA TYR A 150 -18.32 2.38 -13.68
C TYR A 150 -17.10 3.27 -13.45
N ARG A 151 -16.33 3.04 -12.38
CA ARG A 151 -15.07 3.75 -12.12
C ARG A 151 -14.04 3.52 -13.23
N MET A 152 -13.90 2.29 -13.71
CA MET A 152 -13.03 1.98 -14.85
C MET A 152 -13.39 2.76 -16.11
N GLU A 153 -14.68 2.94 -16.39
CA GLU A 153 -15.17 3.65 -17.58
C GLU A 153 -15.11 5.19 -17.44
N HIS A 154 -15.36 5.73 -16.26
CA HIS A 154 -15.52 7.17 -16.02
C HIS A 154 -14.31 7.86 -15.37
N PHE A 155 -13.48 7.11 -14.65
CA PHE A 155 -12.26 7.58 -13.98
C PHE A 155 -11.08 6.66 -14.34
N PRO A 156 -10.76 6.51 -15.64
CA PRO A 156 -9.87 5.45 -16.12
C PRO A 156 -8.44 5.58 -15.58
N PHE A 157 -7.96 6.81 -15.33
CA PHE A 157 -6.63 7.02 -14.77
C PHE A 157 -6.59 6.62 -13.30
N GLU A 158 -7.52 7.13 -12.50
CA GLU A 158 -7.64 6.85 -11.07
C GLU A 158 -7.85 5.36 -10.83
N TYR A 159 -8.80 4.75 -11.56
CA TYR A 159 -9.05 3.32 -11.49
C TYR A 159 -7.82 2.50 -11.92
N GLY A 160 -7.15 2.89 -13.01
CA GLY A 160 -5.95 2.23 -13.48
C GLY A 160 -4.79 2.27 -12.49
N TYR A 161 -4.64 3.38 -11.75
CA TYR A 161 -3.67 3.49 -10.66
C TYR A 161 -4.08 2.61 -9.46
N GLU A 162 -5.31 2.78 -8.97
CA GLU A 162 -5.82 2.08 -7.79
C GLU A 162 -5.76 0.56 -7.95
N SER A 163 -6.23 0.05 -9.10
CA SER A 163 -6.23 -1.39 -9.41
C SER A 163 -4.82 -2.00 -9.44
N ARG A 164 -3.82 -1.23 -9.88
CA ARG A 164 -2.40 -1.62 -9.83
C ARG A 164 -1.91 -1.73 -8.39
N ILE A 165 -2.25 -0.78 -7.53
CA ILE A 165 -1.93 -0.85 -6.09
C ILE A 165 -2.64 -2.04 -5.44
N GLU A 166 -3.93 -2.25 -5.71
CA GLU A 166 -4.70 -3.40 -5.21
C GLU A 166 -4.08 -4.74 -5.62
N ALA A 167 -3.53 -4.83 -6.85
CA ALA A 167 -2.89 -6.03 -7.34
C ALA A 167 -1.52 -6.31 -6.70
N ILE A 168 -0.77 -5.28 -6.31
CA ILE A 168 0.54 -5.46 -5.67
C ILE A 168 0.36 -5.62 -4.17
N GLU A 169 -0.18 -4.59 -3.52
CA GLU A 169 -0.24 -4.42 -2.08
C GLU A 169 -1.43 -5.15 -1.48
N GLY A 170 -2.59 -5.07 -2.14
CA GLY A 170 -3.78 -5.80 -1.71
C GLY A 170 -3.59 -7.32 -1.78
N ALA A 171 -2.83 -7.82 -2.77
CA ALA A 171 -2.47 -9.24 -2.83
C ALA A 171 -1.48 -9.66 -1.74
N ALA A 172 -0.45 -8.85 -1.46
CA ALA A 172 0.47 -9.11 -0.37
C ALA A 172 -0.26 -9.14 0.99
N GLN A 173 -1.18 -8.19 1.21
CA GLN A 173 -2.03 -8.15 2.40
C GLN A 173 -3.02 -9.34 2.48
N PHE A 174 -3.55 -9.81 1.34
CA PHE A 174 -4.36 -11.04 1.27
C PHE A 174 -3.55 -12.29 1.67
N VAL A 175 -2.32 -12.40 1.19
CA VAL A 175 -1.40 -13.49 1.52
C VAL A 175 -0.99 -13.43 2.99
N GLU A 176 -0.71 -12.25 3.54
CA GLU A 176 -0.50 -12.02 4.99
C GLU A 176 -1.67 -12.55 5.82
N LEU A 177 -2.90 -12.17 5.47
CA LEU A 177 -4.09 -12.65 6.17
C LEU A 177 -4.26 -14.17 6.05
N SER A 178 -3.96 -14.74 4.89
CA SER A 178 -4.04 -16.18 4.65
C SER A 178 -3.00 -16.96 5.46
N ALA A 179 -1.79 -16.43 5.60
CA ALA A 179 -0.75 -16.98 6.46
C ALA A 179 -1.15 -16.88 7.94
N LEU A 180 -1.67 -15.73 8.38
CA LEU A 180 -2.15 -15.56 9.75
C LEU A 180 -3.25 -16.57 10.09
N ARG A 181 -4.15 -16.87 9.14
CA ARG A 181 -5.20 -17.89 9.29
C ARG A 181 -4.62 -19.29 9.55
N MET A 182 -3.51 -19.63 8.91
CA MET A 182 -2.84 -20.93 9.09
C MET A 182 -2.09 -21.01 10.43
N LEU A 183 -1.56 -19.88 10.92
CA LEU A 183 -0.84 -19.80 12.19
C LEU A 183 -1.81 -19.75 13.39
N ASP A 184 -2.82 -18.89 13.32
CA ASP A 184 -3.76 -18.64 14.42
C ASP A 184 -5.10 -18.09 13.90
N ALA A 185 -6.15 -18.92 14.00
CA ALA A 185 -7.49 -18.57 13.54
C ALA A 185 -8.10 -17.37 14.28
N GLN A 186 -7.84 -17.22 15.59
CA GLN A 186 -8.40 -16.13 16.38
C GLN A 186 -7.76 -14.79 15.99
N LYS A 187 -6.44 -14.77 15.80
CA LYS A 187 -5.73 -13.56 15.33
C LYS A 187 -6.15 -13.18 13.91
N TYR A 188 -6.39 -14.16 13.05
CA TYR A 188 -6.96 -13.94 11.73
C TYR A 188 -8.35 -13.29 11.80
N GLU A 189 -9.26 -13.84 12.60
CA GLU A 189 -10.61 -13.25 12.79
C GLU A 189 -10.52 -11.80 13.27
N GLN A 190 -9.62 -11.51 14.22
CA GLN A 190 -9.37 -10.14 14.68
C GLN A 190 -8.81 -9.24 13.58
N ALA A 191 -7.92 -9.77 12.72
CA ALA A 191 -7.37 -9.01 11.59
C ALA A 191 -8.44 -8.71 10.54
N CYS A 192 -9.32 -9.67 10.23
CA CYS A 192 -10.48 -9.45 9.36
C CYS A 192 -11.46 -8.44 9.94
N ALA A 193 -11.74 -8.50 11.24
CA ALA A 193 -12.60 -7.51 11.91
C ALA A 193 -11.99 -6.09 11.85
N ARG A 194 -10.66 -5.96 12.02
CA ARG A 194 -9.96 -4.68 11.85
C ARG A 194 -10.01 -4.17 10.40
N LEU A 195 -9.83 -5.05 9.42
CA LEU A 195 -9.96 -4.70 8.00
C LEU A 195 -11.38 -4.18 7.70
N GLN A 196 -12.41 -4.88 8.19
CA GLN A 196 -13.80 -4.49 8.05
C GLN A 196 -14.09 -3.12 8.68
N ASP A 197 -13.61 -2.90 9.91
CA ASP A 197 -13.76 -1.63 10.62
C ASP A 197 -13.08 -0.47 9.87
N ARG A 198 -11.86 -0.67 9.35
CA ARG A 198 -11.17 0.34 8.53
C ARG A 198 -11.95 0.70 7.27
N LEU A 199 -12.39 -0.30 6.50
CA LEU A 199 -13.14 -0.07 5.26
C LEU A 199 -14.39 0.79 5.50
N SER A 200 -15.07 0.61 6.64
CA SER A 200 -16.30 1.36 6.95
C SER A 200 -16.12 2.83 7.35
N LYS A 201 -14.86 3.31 7.45
CA LYS A 201 -14.58 4.68 7.88
C LYS A 201 -14.27 5.57 6.70
N LEU A 202 -14.75 6.81 6.77
CA LEU A 202 -14.45 7.84 5.77
C LEU A 202 -12.97 8.17 5.66
N ASP A 203 -12.23 8.13 6.78
CA ASP A 203 -10.80 8.38 6.78
C ASP A 203 -10.01 7.31 6.01
N ALA A 204 -10.56 6.11 5.79
CA ALA A 204 -9.95 5.09 4.95
C ALA A 204 -10.01 5.41 3.45
N LEU A 205 -10.69 6.48 3.02
CA LEU A 205 -10.69 6.90 1.61
C LEU A 205 -9.36 7.55 1.19
N LEU A 206 -8.63 8.18 2.12
CA LEU A 206 -7.43 8.95 1.84
C LEU A 206 -6.35 8.70 2.92
N PRO A 207 -5.07 8.50 2.55
CA PRO A 207 -4.51 8.48 1.20
C PRO A 207 -4.97 7.26 0.37
N VAL A 208 -5.24 7.49 -0.92
CA VAL A 208 -5.74 6.45 -1.84
C VAL A 208 -4.84 5.21 -1.86
N ARG A 209 -3.52 5.39 -1.87
CA ARG A 209 -2.57 4.28 -1.91
C ARG A 209 -2.77 3.32 -0.75
N ILE A 210 -2.91 3.84 0.48
CA ILE A 210 -3.13 3.04 1.69
C ILE A 210 -4.49 2.34 1.63
N SER A 211 -5.52 3.07 1.20
CA SER A 211 -6.88 2.54 1.02
C SER A 211 -6.92 1.29 0.13
N CYS A 212 -6.12 1.29 -0.95
CA CYS A 212 -6.06 0.18 -1.91
C CYS A 212 -5.49 -1.13 -1.34
N TYR A 213 -4.73 -1.09 -0.23
CA TYR A 213 -4.26 -2.30 0.45
C TYR A 213 -5.47 -3.06 1.00
N ASP A 214 -6.35 -2.33 1.68
CA ASP A 214 -7.53 -2.87 2.33
C ASP A 214 -8.57 -3.31 1.28
N SER A 215 -8.86 -2.50 0.27
CA SER A 215 -9.85 -2.85 -0.75
C SER A 215 -9.41 -4.05 -1.58
N GLY A 216 -8.15 -4.09 -2.02
CA GLY A 216 -7.60 -5.21 -2.77
C GLY A 216 -7.59 -6.52 -1.98
N ALA A 217 -7.18 -6.47 -0.71
CA ALA A 217 -7.21 -7.64 0.17
C ALA A 217 -8.63 -8.14 0.42
N ALA A 218 -9.57 -7.23 0.66
CA ALA A 218 -10.98 -7.57 0.89
C ALA A 218 -11.61 -8.21 -0.35
N MET A 219 -11.39 -7.64 -1.53
CA MET A 219 -11.89 -8.17 -2.79
C MET A 219 -11.38 -9.60 -3.06
N LEU A 220 -10.09 -9.84 -2.83
CA LEU A 220 -9.49 -11.18 -2.95
C LEU A 220 -10.07 -12.17 -1.92
N GLN A 221 -10.24 -11.76 -0.65
CA GLN A 221 -10.88 -12.60 0.36
C GLN A 221 -12.31 -12.99 -0.03
N ILE A 222 -13.13 -12.02 -0.46
CA ILE A 222 -14.52 -12.26 -0.88
C ILE A 222 -14.57 -13.23 -2.07
N CYS A 223 -13.73 -13.02 -3.08
CA CYS A 223 -13.66 -13.89 -4.25
C CYS A 223 -13.22 -15.32 -3.88
N ALA A 224 -12.21 -15.46 -3.02
CA ALA A 224 -11.70 -16.75 -2.57
C ALA A 224 -12.75 -17.54 -1.76
N GLN A 225 -13.47 -16.87 -0.85
CA GLN A 225 -14.53 -17.49 -0.02
C GLN A 225 -15.76 -17.90 -0.84
N SER A 226 -16.02 -17.21 -1.96
CA SER A 226 -17.20 -17.44 -2.80
C SER A 226 -16.92 -18.35 -4.01
N HIS A 227 -15.70 -18.92 -4.10
CA HIS A 227 -15.23 -19.75 -5.21
C HIS A 227 -15.39 -19.09 -6.59
N HIS A 228 -15.22 -17.77 -6.66
CA HIS A 228 -15.16 -17.08 -7.95
C HIS A 228 -13.84 -17.39 -8.67
N SER A 229 -13.90 -17.50 -10.00
CA SER A 229 -12.71 -17.74 -10.81
C SER A 229 -11.82 -16.49 -10.82
N LEU A 230 -10.60 -16.63 -10.32
CA LEU A 230 -9.58 -15.58 -10.28
C LEU A 230 -8.42 -15.93 -11.22
N GLN A 231 -7.84 -14.93 -11.86
CA GLN A 231 -6.64 -15.06 -12.69
C GLN A 231 -5.41 -14.77 -11.84
N LEU A 232 -4.98 -15.75 -11.03
CA LEU A 232 -3.91 -15.59 -10.03
C LEU A 232 -2.48 -15.60 -10.60
N SER A 233 -2.30 -15.44 -11.92
CA SER A 233 -0.96 -15.36 -12.50
C SER A 233 -0.24 -14.07 -12.10
N ILE A 234 1.09 -14.15 -11.97
CA ILE A 234 2.01 -13.06 -11.64
C ILE A 234 3.01 -12.94 -12.80
N GLY A 235 3.36 -11.72 -13.21
CA GLY A 235 4.38 -11.45 -14.25
C GLY A 235 3.92 -11.51 -15.72
N ASP A 236 2.95 -12.36 -16.03
CA ASP A 236 2.53 -12.59 -17.42
C ASP A 236 1.40 -11.67 -17.91
N THR A 237 0.83 -10.85 -17.04
CA THR A 237 -0.36 -10.03 -17.34
C THR A 237 -0.29 -8.67 -16.67
N GLU A 238 -0.95 -7.67 -17.28
CA GLU A 238 -1.22 -6.37 -16.66
C GLU A 238 -2.63 -6.29 -16.07
N LEU A 239 -3.49 -7.30 -16.30
CA LEU A 239 -4.83 -7.35 -15.75
C LEU A 239 -4.79 -7.76 -14.27
N ILE A 240 -5.64 -7.13 -13.46
CA ILE A 240 -5.78 -7.50 -12.05
C ILE A 240 -6.52 -8.84 -11.90
N PHE A 241 -6.36 -9.49 -10.74
CA PHE A 241 -6.78 -10.88 -10.51
C PHE A 241 -8.27 -11.15 -10.71
N TYR A 242 -9.12 -10.14 -10.55
CA TYR A 242 -10.57 -10.21 -10.67
C TYR A 242 -11.11 -9.37 -11.84
N GLN A 243 -10.26 -8.95 -12.79
CA GLN A 243 -10.66 -8.13 -13.95
C GLN A 243 -11.81 -8.76 -14.75
N GLY A 244 -11.76 -10.07 -14.99
CA GLY A 244 -12.82 -10.76 -15.73
C GLY A 244 -14.21 -10.69 -15.07
N LEU A 245 -14.27 -10.53 -13.74
CA LEU A 245 -15.54 -10.34 -13.02
C LEU A 245 -16.10 -8.93 -13.25
N ILE A 246 -15.24 -7.92 -13.30
CA ILE A 246 -15.59 -6.52 -13.56
C ILE A 246 -16.04 -6.35 -15.02
N ASP A 247 -15.33 -6.96 -15.97
CA ASP A 247 -15.68 -6.89 -17.39
C ASP A 247 -17.06 -7.51 -17.67
N ALA A 248 -17.39 -8.58 -16.95
CA ALA A 248 -18.68 -9.26 -17.01
C ALA A 248 -19.80 -8.56 -16.21
N ALA A 249 -19.48 -7.53 -15.43
CA ALA A 249 -20.45 -6.83 -14.59
C ALA A 249 -21.49 -6.10 -15.43
N LYS A 250 -22.72 -6.02 -14.92
CA LYS A 250 -23.77 -5.21 -15.56
C LYS A 250 -23.44 -3.72 -15.42
N PRO A 251 -23.91 -2.86 -16.35
CA PRO A 251 -23.84 -1.42 -16.17
C PRO A 251 -24.46 -1.00 -14.84
N LEU A 252 -23.88 0.02 -14.21
CA LEU A 252 -24.38 0.57 -12.97
C LEU A 252 -25.79 1.15 -13.16
N SER A 253 -26.75 0.66 -12.39
CA SER A 253 -28.15 1.11 -12.50
C SER A 253 -28.38 2.50 -11.92
N MET A 254 -27.65 2.84 -10.86
CA MET A 254 -27.75 4.11 -10.14
C MET A 254 -26.37 4.52 -9.63
N VAL A 255 -25.92 5.71 -10.01
CA VAL A 255 -24.67 6.27 -9.48
C VAL A 255 -24.93 6.74 -8.04
N PRO A 256 -24.05 6.45 -7.07
CA PRO A 256 -24.17 6.99 -5.73
C PRO A 256 -24.14 8.52 -5.77
N GLU A 257 -25.03 9.18 -5.03
CA GLU A 257 -25.00 10.63 -4.90
C GLU A 257 -23.90 11.05 -3.91
N THR A 258 -23.26 12.19 -4.20
CA THR A 258 -22.34 12.82 -3.24
C THR A 258 -23.13 13.32 -2.03
N THR A 259 -22.95 12.67 -0.89
CA THR A 259 -23.61 13.07 0.35
C THR A 259 -22.98 14.34 0.94
N PRO A 260 -23.71 15.11 1.78
CA PRO A 260 -23.13 16.23 2.51
C PRO A 260 -21.92 15.84 3.38
N GLU A 261 -21.90 14.61 3.88
CA GLU A 261 -20.81 14.07 4.70
C GLU A 261 -19.54 13.85 3.86
N ILE A 262 -19.66 13.26 2.66
CA ILE A 262 -18.54 13.09 1.73
C ILE A 262 -18.01 14.45 1.27
N LEU A 263 -18.91 15.39 0.97
CA LEU A 263 -18.50 16.74 0.58
C LEU A 263 -17.73 17.44 1.71
N ALA A 264 -18.24 17.39 2.95
CA ALA A 264 -17.56 17.97 4.10
C ALA A 264 -16.20 17.31 4.37
N PHE A 265 -16.10 15.98 4.20
CA PHE A 265 -14.83 15.25 4.31
C PHE A 265 -13.81 15.73 3.26
N TYR A 266 -14.23 15.85 1.99
CA TYR A 266 -13.39 16.37 0.91
C TYR A 266 -12.93 17.81 1.19
N GLU A 267 -13.84 18.71 1.56
CA GLU A 267 -13.51 20.10 1.85
C GLU A 267 -12.55 20.24 3.03
N ALA A 268 -12.73 19.43 4.08
CA ALA A 268 -11.83 19.41 5.23
C ALA A 268 -10.42 18.92 4.86
N ASP A 269 -10.31 17.90 4.00
CA ASP A 269 -9.02 17.43 3.50
C ASP A 269 -8.32 18.48 2.63
N GLN A 270 -9.05 19.12 1.70
CA GLN A 270 -8.51 20.21 0.88
C GLN A 270 -8.07 21.42 1.74
N ALA A 271 -8.83 21.76 2.78
CA ALA A 271 -8.45 22.83 3.70
C ALA A 271 -7.16 22.52 4.48
N LYS A 272 -6.97 21.27 4.93
CA LYS A 272 -5.72 20.84 5.59
C LYS A 272 -4.52 20.96 4.65
N LEU A 273 -4.64 20.50 3.41
CA LEU A 273 -3.55 20.60 2.43
C LEU A 273 -3.24 22.05 2.05
N ARG A 274 -4.28 22.89 1.88
CA ARG A 274 -4.11 24.33 1.66
C ARG A 274 -3.34 24.97 2.81
N GLN A 275 -3.76 24.71 4.05
CA GLN A 275 -3.10 25.25 5.24
C GLN A 275 -1.64 24.79 5.32
N LEU A 276 -1.34 23.54 4.97
CA LEU A 276 0.02 23.02 4.92
C LEU A 276 0.89 23.81 3.91
N VAL A 277 0.36 24.07 2.71
CA VAL A 277 1.04 24.87 1.69
C VAL A 277 1.25 26.32 2.14
N GLU A 278 0.21 26.96 2.66
CA GLU A 278 0.27 28.34 3.16
C GLU A 278 1.27 28.48 4.31
N ASN A 279 1.25 27.55 5.27
CA ASN A 279 2.19 27.52 6.38
C ASN A 279 3.63 27.39 5.89
N ALA A 280 3.94 26.43 5.00
CA ALA A 280 5.29 26.25 4.47
C ALA A 280 5.79 27.51 3.74
N ARG A 281 4.94 28.15 2.94
CA ARG A 281 5.28 29.37 2.19
C ARG A 281 5.45 30.61 3.08
N SER A 282 4.77 30.66 4.22
CA SER A 282 4.91 31.76 5.19
C SER A 282 6.19 31.70 6.03
N HIS A 283 6.92 30.57 5.99
CA HIS A 283 8.17 30.33 6.70
C HIS A 283 9.33 30.17 5.69
N PRO A 284 9.78 31.25 5.03
CA PRO A 284 10.79 31.18 3.98
C PRO A 284 12.13 30.57 4.44
N GLU A 285 12.43 30.61 5.74
CA GLU A 285 13.58 29.94 6.36
C GLU A 285 13.53 28.40 6.27
N SER A 286 12.34 27.83 6.04
CA SER A 286 12.15 26.40 5.83
C SER A 286 12.46 25.96 4.38
N ARG A 287 12.61 26.92 3.47
CA ARG A 287 12.91 26.66 2.06
C ARG A 287 14.35 26.21 1.89
N LEU A 288 14.52 25.08 1.21
CA LEU A 288 15.83 24.52 0.90
C LEU A 288 16.28 24.96 -0.50
N SER A 289 17.57 25.29 -0.63
CA SER A 289 18.22 25.48 -1.93
C SER A 289 18.56 24.12 -2.54
N ALA A 290 17.54 23.37 -2.98
CA ALA A 290 17.71 22.14 -3.72
C ALA A 290 17.50 22.39 -5.22
N THR A 291 18.51 22.07 -6.02
CA THR A 291 18.46 22.09 -7.49
C THR A 291 18.81 20.71 -8.00
N GLY A 292 17.95 20.12 -8.83
CA GLY A 292 18.12 18.77 -9.35
C GLY A 292 16.80 18.17 -9.80
N THR A 293 16.82 16.87 -10.09
CA THR A 293 15.63 16.11 -10.51
C THR A 293 15.20 15.18 -9.39
N LEU A 294 13.91 15.10 -9.11
CA LEU A 294 13.36 14.15 -8.15
C LEU A 294 13.68 12.71 -8.60
N VAL A 295 14.22 11.89 -7.69
CA VAL A 295 14.48 10.46 -7.94
C VAL A 295 13.82 9.55 -6.92
N GLY A 296 13.27 10.09 -5.82
CA GLY A 296 12.51 9.30 -4.86
C GLY A 296 11.83 10.17 -3.82
N PHE A 297 10.73 9.66 -3.26
CA PHE A 297 10.02 10.23 -2.11
C PHE A 297 9.17 9.12 -1.50
N ASN A 298 8.68 9.33 -0.28
CA ASN A 298 7.76 8.37 0.32
C ASN A 298 6.37 8.46 -0.32
N VAL A 299 6.05 7.47 -1.14
CA VAL A 299 4.76 7.39 -1.84
C VAL A 299 3.62 6.94 -0.93
N TYR A 300 3.92 6.35 0.24
CA TYR A 300 2.95 5.71 1.12
C TYR A 300 1.78 6.63 1.50
N SER A 301 2.09 7.88 1.90
CA SER A 301 1.12 8.88 2.34
C SER A 301 1.14 10.16 1.52
N ALA A 302 1.83 10.16 0.36
CA ALA A 302 2.02 11.36 -0.44
C ALA A 302 0.69 11.96 -0.91
N ARG A 303 0.57 13.28 -0.84
CA ARG A 303 -0.64 14.02 -1.23
C ARG A 303 -0.28 15.18 -2.15
N ARG A 304 -1.12 15.44 -3.13
CA ARG A 304 -1.01 16.61 -4.01
C ARG A 304 -2.08 17.63 -3.68
N PHE A 305 -1.71 18.91 -3.68
CA PHE A 305 -2.62 20.05 -3.63
C PHE A 305 -2.13 21.12 -4.60
N GLU A 306 -2.97 21.45 -5.59
CA GLU A 306 -2.59 22.30 -6.73
C GLU A 306 -1.27 21.81 -7.37
N ASP A 307 -0.21 22.59 -7.35
CA ASP A 307 1.10 22.21 -7.90
C ASP A 307 2.08 21.69 -6.85
N TYR A 308 1.67 21.63 -5.58
CA TYR A 308 2.52 21.16 -4.49
C TYR A 308 2.26 19.70 -4.15
N ILE A 309 3.33 18.99 -3.83
CA ILE A 309 3.32 17.61 -3.37
C ILE A 309 3.88 17.58 -1.95
N TYR A 310 3.12 16.99 -1.05
CA TYR A 310 3.50 16.68 0.32
C TYR A 310 3.94 15.23 0.42
N THR A 311 5.07 15.00 1.10
CA THR A 311 5.61 13.66 1.41
C THR A 311 6.16 13.65 2.83
N GLU A 312 6.12 12.47 3.46
CA GLU A 312 6.65 12.24 4.81
C GLU A 312 7.94 11.43 4.77
N TYR A 313 8.69 11.42 5.87
CA TYR A 313 9.88 10.59 6.13
C TYR A 313 11.12 10.86 5.28
N PHE A 314 11.01 10.92 3.95
CA PHE A 314 12.16 11.21 3.09
C PHE A 314 11.80 11.86 1.75
N PHE A 315 12.81 12.52 1.18
CA PHE A 315 12.83 13.09 -0.15
C PHE A 315 14.21 12.87 -0.79
N ALA A 316 14.27 12.38 -2.01
CA ALA A 316 15.51 12.05 -2.70
C ALA A 316 15.57 12.69 -4.10
N TYR A 317 16.71 13.30 -4.41
CA TYR A 317 16.93 13.98 -5.68
C TYR A 317 18.34 13.78 -6.23
N GLN A 318 18.45 13.84 -7.55
CA GLN A 318 19.71 13.79 -8.27
C GLN A 318 20.13 15.22 -8.66
N ALA A 319 21.26 15.66 -8.10
CA ALA A 319 22.00 16.83 -8.55
C ALA A 319 23.35 16.37 -9.13
N ASP A 320 24.47 17.00 -8.74
CA ASP A 320 25.81 16.50 -9.03
C ASP A 320 26.05 15.12 -8.38
N GLN A 321 25.48 14.90 -7.20
CA GLN A 321 25.47 13.61 -6.50
C GLN A 321 24.03 13.28 -6.03
N PRO A 322 23.68 11.97 -5.92
CA PRO A 322 22.42 11.57 -5.31
C PRO A 322 22.34 12.07 -3.87
N THR A 323 21.24 12.73 -3.52
CA THR A 323 21.00 13.26 -2.16
C THR A 323 19.69 12.72 -1.62
N VAL A 324 19.72 12.19 -0.40
CA VAL A 324 18.53 11.77 0.36
C VAL A 324 18.40 12.66 1.60
N LEU A 325 17.23 13.26 1.77
CA LEU A 325 16.90 14.10 2.91
C LEU A 325 15.84 13.38 3.74
N ASN A 326 16.09 13.23 5.04
CA ASN A 326 15.11 12.71 5.99
C ASN A 326 14.26 13.84 6.57
N GLY A 327 12.97 13.57 6.78
CA GLY A 327 11.97 14.49 7.29
C GLY A 327 10.73 14.59 6.39
N ASP A 328 9.86 15.54 6.71
CA ASP A 328 8.64 15.80 5.94
C ASP A 328 8.88 16.99 5.01
N PHE A 329 8.40 16.90 3.78
CA PHE A 329 8.70 17.87 2.73
C PHE A 329 7.45 18.28 1.97
N LEU A 330 7.44 19.55 1.58
CA LEU A 330 6.54 20.09 0.58
C LEU A 330 7.38 20.54 -0.60
N PHE A 331 7.04 20.13 -1.81
CA PHE A 331 7.82 20.47 -3.00
C PHE A 331 6.96 20.71 -4.23
N ARG A 332 7.53 21.41 -5.20
CA ARG A 332 6.94 21.62 -6.52
C ARG A 332 7.92 21.20 -7.60
N LEU A 333 7.41 20.47 -8.58
CA LEU A 333 8.18 20.03 -9.74
C LEU A 333 7.89 20.91 -10.95
N GLY A 334 8.91 21.12 -11.78
CA GLY A 334 8.81 21.67 -13.12
C GLY A 334 8.85 20.54 -14.16
N GLU A 335 9.04 20.92 -15.43
CA GLU A 335 9.20 19.96 -16.52
C GLU A 335 10.34 18.97 -16.24
N GLY A 336 10.14 17.72 -16.65
CA GLY A 336 11.13 16.65 -16.48
C GLY A 336 11.41 16.24 -15.03
N GLY A 337 10.55 16.62 -14.07
CA GLY A 337 10.74 16.30 -12.65
C GLY A 337 11.78 17.18 -11.94
N SER A 338 12.14 18.31 -12.55
CA SER A 338 13.06 19.29 -11.96
C SER A 338 12.46 19.95 -10.71
N ILE A 339 13.25 20.11 -9.66
CA ILE A 339 12.79 20.72 -8.41
C ILE A 339 12.78 22.23 -8.58
N THR A 340 11.60 22.84 -8.42
CA THR A 340 11.43 24.31 -8.51
C THR A 340 11.30 24.95 -7.13
N GLU A 341 10.67 24.25 -6.20
CA GLU A 341 10.55 24.63 -4.79
C GLU A 341 10.64 23.39 -3.91
N LEU A 342 11.31 23.52 -2.77
CA LEU A 342 11.41 22.49 -1.74
C LEU A 342 11.41 23.16 -0.37
N TYR A 343 10.52 22.73 0.51
CA TYR A 343 10.39 23.17 1.89
C TYR A 343 10.53 21.97 2.81
N ARG A 344 11.33 22.11 3.87
CA ARG A 344 11.37 21.15 4.98
C ARG A 344 10.33 21.57 6.00
N LEU A 345 9.36 20.71 6.27
CA LEU A 345 8.33 20.99 7.26
C LEU A 345 8.89 20.72 8.67
N ALA A 346 8.44 21.50 9.66
CA ALA A 346 8.75 21.20 11.05
C ALA A 346 8.15 19.81 11.37
N GLY A 347 9.00 18.90 11.88
CA GLY A 347 8.56 17.55 12.23
C GLY A 347 7.39 17.59 13.23
N ARG A 348 6.52 16.58 13.15
CA ARG A 348 5.40 16.40 14.08
C ARG A 348 5.86 16.26 15.53
#